data_AF-A0A6L5K3H6-F1
#
_entry.id   AF-A0A6L5K3H6-F1
#
_cell.length_a   1.000
_cell.length_b   1.000
_cell.length_c   1.000
_cell.angle_alpha   90.00
_cell.angle_beta   90.00
_cell.angle_gamma   90.00
#
_symmetry.space_group_name_H-M   'P 1'
#
loop_
_entity.id
_entity.type
_entity.pdbx_description
1 polymer ?
#
loop_
_entity_poly.entity_id
_entity_poly.type
_entity_poly.pdbx_seq_one_letter_code
_entity_poly.pdbx_strand_id
1 'polypeptide(L)'
;MSECKKCRSLFLEAYYKELDAQQKRFFKEHILVCEKCKSEFDKMADTLQVMGKRVRPEPGEKFWDSYEERLAKRIEKEEVLQADQSSLGERLARPFILAPKWAYQAATALVLIVAGVFIGRIIFSPSISEIQRASQQPSLITQQQPEGELIHRTQNYIERSKLILLALVNFDPATEDPYALNIPYQQQLSRNLVQEASTLKKDLAESDQRRLEELIANLEMILLQIANLEYENDFESIELVKEGMDRQGILMEINLTELRHSFQERSESRSLKQPSTKPQTF
;
A
#
# COMPACT_ATOMS: atom_id res chain seq x y z
N MET A 1 29.57 33.65 11.26
CA MET A 1 28.50 32.81 10.66
C MET A 1 28.20 31.55 11.47
N SER A 2 29.21 30.86 12.01
CA SER A 2 29.03 29.69 12.90
C SER A 2 28.15 29.97 14.11
N GLU A 3 28.37 31.10 14.80
CA GLU A 3 27.63 31.49 16.00
C GLU A 3 26.14 31.75 15.71
N CYS A 4 25.80 32.31 14.55
CA CYS A 4 24.41 32.52 14.14
C CYS A 4 23.70 31.19 13.88
N LYS A 5 24.40 30.21 13.30
CA LYS A 5 23.86 28.85 13.09
C LYS A 5 23.58 28.17 14.43
N LYS A 6 24.51 28.29 15.38
CA LYS A 6 24.36 27.79 16.75
C LYS A 6 23.24 28.49 17.51
N CYS A 7 23.07 29.81 17.32
CA CYS A 7 21.96 30.55 17.93
C CYS A 7 20.61 30.10 17.36
N ARG A 8 20.50 29.91 16.03
CA ARG A 8 19.28 29.44 15.36
C ARG A 8 18.84 28.05 15.80
N SER A 9 19.77 27.14 16.06
CA SER A 9 19.44 25.80 16.56
C SER A 9 18.89 25.80 17.99
N LEU A 10 18.95 26.93 18.70
CA LEU A 10 18.45 27.07 20.08
C LEU A 10 17.11 27.82 20.15
N PHE A 11 16.50 28.15 19.01
CA PHE A 11 15.30 29.00 18.96
C PHE A 11 14.09 28.36 19.63
N LEU A 12 13.83 27.08 19.37
CA LEU A 12 12.66 26.39 19.90
C LEU A 12 12.81 26.18 21.41
N GLU A 13 13.96 25.70 21.86
CA GLU A 13 14.27 25.50 23.27
C GLU A 13 14.27 26.85 24.02
N ALA A 14 14.71 27.93 23.39
CA ALA A 14 14.61 29.28 23.96
C ALA A 14 13.15 29.72 24.14
N TYR A 15 12.29 29.46 23.14
CA TYR A 15 10.87 29.81 23.18
C TYR A 15 10.12 29.03 24.27
N TYR A 16 10.38 27.72 24.39
CA TYR A 16 9.78 26.86 25.42
C TYR A 16 10.47 26.93 26.79
N LYS A 17 11.56 27.71 26.91
CA LYS A 17 12.37 27.91 28.14
C LYS A 17 13.09 26.64 28.62
N GLU A 18 13.48 25.79 27.69
CA GLU A 18 14.14 24.49 27.91
C GLU A 18 15.67 24.55 27.77
N LEU A 19 16.24 25.74 27.55
CA LEU A 19 17.69 25.93 27.47
C LEU A 19 18.40 25.66 28.80
N ASP A 20 19.53 24.96 28.72
CA ASP A 20 20.46 24.82 29.84
C ASP A 20 21.11 26.17 30.22
N ALA A 21 21.77 26.22 31.39
CA ALA A 21 22.34 27.46 31.91
C ALA A 21 23.42 28.09 31.00
N GLN A 22 24.18 27.27 30.27
CA GLN A 22 25.26 27.72 29.40
C GLN A 22 24.70 28.21 28.06
N GLN A 23 23.79 27.45 27.44
CA GLN A 23 23.08 27.81 26.23
C GLN A 23 22.26 29.08 26.41
N LYS A 24 21.59 29.23 27.56
CA LYS A 24 20.79 30.43 27.88
C LYS A 24 21.64 31.70 27.96
N ARG A 25 22.86 31.61 28.51
CA ARG A 25 23.80 32.75 28.54
C ARG A 25 24.24 33.11 27.13
N PHE A 26 24.74 32.13 26.38
CA PHE A 26 25.16 32.31 24.99
C PHE A 26 24.05 32.92 24.12
N PHE A 27 22.83 32.37 24.19
CA PHE A 27 21.68 32.80 23.41
C PHE A 27 21.31 34.26 23.72
N LYS A 28 21.25 34.64 25.00
CA LYS A 28 20.95 36.01 25.42
C LYS A 28 22.01 37.00 24.94
N GLU A 29 23.29 36.67 25.11
CA GLU A 29 24.40 37.50 24.66
C GLU A 29 24.36 37.67 23.14
N HIS A 30 24.10 36.60 22.39
CA HIS A 30 24.07 36.63 20.93
C HIS A 30 22.89 37.46 20.38
N ILE A 31 21.68 37.31 20.93
CA ILE A 31 20.49 38.06 20.47
C ILE A 31 20.61 39.56 20.75
N LEU A 32 21.32 39.96 21.81
CA LEU A 32 21.56 41.37 22.10
C LEU A 32 22.49 42.04 21.07
N VAL A 33 23.42 41.27 20.48
CA VAL A 33 24.42 41.78 19.55
C VAL A 33 24.01 41.59 18.08
N CYS A 34 23.30 40.52 17.76
CA CYS A 34 22.95 40.14 16.39
C CYS A 34 21.48 40.47 16.06
N GLU A 35 21.25 41.61 15.41
CA GLU A 35 19.90 42.05 14.99
C GLU A 35 19.21 41.04 14.06
N LYS A 36 19.97 40.36 13.20
CA LYS A 36 19.43 39.33 12.31
C LYS A 36 18.82 38.17 13.08
N CYS A 37 19.57 37.58 14.02
CA CYS A 37 19.09 36.46 14.83
C CYS A 37 17.92 36.88 15.73
N LYS A 38 17.95 38.10 16.28
CA LYS A 38 16.82 38.66 17.01
C LYS A 38 15.56 38.73 16.16
N SER A 39 15.64 39.34 14.97
CA SER A 39 14.48 39.49 14.08
C SER A 39 13.90 38.14 13.60
N GLU A 40 14.75 37.13 13.42
CA GLU A 40 14.31 35.79 13.02
C GLU A 40 13.64 35.04 14.17
N PHE A 41 14.17 35.19 15.39
CA PHE A 41 13.57 34.62 16.59
C PHE A 41 12.19 35.24 16.87
N ASP A 42 12.07 36.57 16.78
CA ASP A 42 10.81 37.29 17.02
C ASP A 42 9.72 36.83 16.03
N LYS A 43 10.05 36.71 14.73
CA LYS A 43 9.10 36.20 13.70
C LYS A 43 8.62 34.78 13.99
N MET A 44 9.53 33.91 14.42
CA MET A 44 9.17 32.53 14.79
C MET A 44 8.27 32.52 16.02
N ALA A 45 8.61 33.29 17.06
CA ALA A 45 7.83 33.40 18.28
C ALA A 45 6.41 33.92 18.00
N ASP A 46 6.27 34.95 17.16
CA ASP A 46 4.96 35.48 16.74
C ASP A 46 4.13 34.43 16.01
N THR A 47 4.75 33.67 15.10
CA THR A 47 4.08 32.60 14.34
C THR A 47 3.55 31.51 15.29
N LEU A 48 4.39 31.05 16.23
CA LEU A 48 4.00 30.05 17.22
C LEU A 48 2.91 30.57 18.16
N GLN A 49 2.95 31.84 18.53
CA GLN A 49 1.91 32.46 19.34
C GLN A 49 0.55 32.49 18.61
N VAL A 50 0.52 32.77 17.32
CA VAL A 50 -0.71 32.74 16.50
C VAL A 50 -1.24 31.30 16.41
N MET A 51 -0.37 30.33 16.20
CA MET A 51 -0.77 28.92 16.14
C MET A 51 -1.31 28.41 17.48
N GLY A 52 -0.69 28.80 18.60
CA GLY A 52 -1.10 28.41 19.95
C GLY A 52 -2.45 28.99 20.40
N LYS A 53 -2.95 30.03 19.74
CA LYS A 53 -4.29 30.62 20.02
C LYS A 53 -5.44 29.80 19.42
N ARG A 54 -5.16 28.77 18.62
CA ARG A 54 -6.19 27.90 18.05
C ARG A 54 -6.75 26.99 19.14
N VAL A 55 -7.86 27.40 19.73
CA VAL A 55 -8.64 26.53 20.62
C VAL A 55 -9.49 25.63 19.73
N ARG A 56 -9.26 24.32 19.81
CA ARG A 56 -10.18 23.35 19.23
C ARG A 56 -11.42 23.32 20.12
N PRO A 57 -12.63 23.60 19.60
CA PRO A 57 -13.84 23.43 20.39
C PRO A 57 -13.96 21.96 20.79
N GLU A 58 -14.05 21.71 22.10
CA GLU A 58 -14.27 20.35 22.58
C GLU A 58 -15.64 19.87 22.14
N PRO A 59 -15.74 18.68 21.52
CA PRO A 59 -17.03 18.08 21.24
C PRO A 59 -17.73 17.80 22.57
N GLY A 60 -18.95 18.32 22.75
CA GLY A 60 -19.75 18.05 23.94
C GLY A 60 -20.12 16.57 24.07
N GLU A 61 -20.55 16.14 25.25
CA GLU A 61 -20.83 14.72 25.59
C GLU A 61 -21.69 13.98 24.53
N LYS A 62 -22.73 14.63 24.01
CA LYS A 62 -23.62 14.05 22.97
C LYS A 62 -22.88 13.61 21.70
N PHE A 63 -21.76 14.26 21.37
CA PHE A 63 -20.93 13.86 20.23
C PHE A 63 -20.25 12.52 20.49
N TRP A 64 -19.78 12.30 21.72
CA TRP A 64 -19.09 11.10 22.16
C TRP A 64 -20.06 9.93 22.33
N ASP A 65 -21.25 10.18 22.90
CA ASP A 65 -22.31 9.18 23.04
C ASP A 65 -22.66 8.51 21.71
N SER A 66 -22.68 9.30 20.62
CA SER A 66 -22.98 8.82 19.27
C SER A 66 -21.72 8.48 18.45
N TYR A 67 -20.52 8.71 18.98
CA TYR A 67 -19.28 8.42 18.26
C TYR A 67 -19.02 6.93 18.18
N GLU A 68 -19.17 6.21 19.30
CA GLU A 68 -18.95 4.76 19.37
C GLU A 68 -19.87 4.02 18.41
N GLU A 69 -21.16 4.36 18.38
CA GLU A 69 -22.12 3.76 17.45
C GLU A 69 -21.76 4.02 15.97
N ARG A 70 -21.28 5.24 15.66
CA ARG A 70 -20.85 5.60 14.29
C ARG A 70 -19.56 4.91 13.89
N LEU A 71 -18.68 4.63 14.86
CA LEU A 71 -17.45 3.90 14.66
C LEU A 71 -17.73 2.41 14.44
N ALA A 72 -18.52 1.79 15.32
CA ALA A 72 -18.92 0.38 15.22
C ALA A 72 -19.60 0.08 13.88
N LYS A 73 -20.54 0.93 13.43
CA LYS A 73 -21.18 0.79 12.11
C LYS A 73 -20.21 0.89 10.94
N ARG A 74 -19.12 1.66 11.07
CA ARG A 74 -18.09 1.77 10.02
C ARG A 74 -17.21 0.53 9.98
N ILE A 75 -16.80 0.04 11.15
CA ILE A 75 -16.01 -1.19 11.27
C ILE A 75 -16.79 -2.37 10.69
N GLU A 76 -18.05 -2.56 11.08
CA GLU A 76 -18.90 -3.65 10.56
C GLU A 76 -19.08 -3.55 9.04
N LYS A 77 -19.26 -2.33 8.50
CA LYS A 77 -19.39 -2.14 7.05
C LYS A 77 -18.10 -2.49 6.31
N GLU A 78 -16.94 -2.17 6.87
CA GLU A 78 -15.64 -2.53 6.28
C GLU A 78 -15.36 -4.03 6.38
N GLU A 79 -15.74 -4.68 7.48
CA GLU A 79 -15.64 -6.14 7.65
C GLU A 79 -16.55 -6.92 6.69
N VAL A 80 -17.80 -6.47 6.50
CA VAL A 80 -18.74 -7.11 5.55
C VAL A 80 -18.23 -7.03 4.12
N LEU A 81 -17.60 -5.92 3.73
CA LEU A 81 -17.00 -5.76 2.40
C LEU A 81 -15.78 -6.67 2.18
N GLN A 82 -15.06 -7.03 3.24
CA GLN A 82 -13.94 -7.98 3.17
C GLN A 82 -14.42 -9.45 3.21
N ALA A 83 -15.49 -9.75 3.94
CA ALA A 83 -16.05 -11.10 4.05
C ALA A 83 -16.83 -11.56 2.80
N ASP A 84 -17.40 -10.63 2.03
CA ASP A 84 -18.14 -10.95 0.80
C ASP A 84 -17.21 -11.38 -0.36
N GLN A 85 -15.93 -10.96 -0.32
CA GLN A 85 -14.95 -11.38 -1.34
C GLN A 85 -14.38 -12.79 -1.11
N SER A 86 -14.36 -13.30 0.13
CA SER A 86 -13.79 -14.61 0.46
C SER A 86 -14.80 -15.76 0.52
N SER A 87 -16.10 -15.48 0.66
CA SER A 87 -17.08 -16.53 1.00
C SER A 87 -17.82 -17.17 -0.20
N LEU A 88 -17.80 -16.55 -1.39
CA LEU A 88 -18.44 -17.13 -2.58
C LEU A 88 -17.60 -18.25 -3.22
N GLY A 89 -16.27 -18.14 -3.20
CA GLY A 89 -15.35 -19.16 -3.73
C GLY A 89 -15.29 -20.43 -2.86
N GLU A 90 -15.32 -20.28 -1.54
CA GLU A 90 -15.19 -21.40 -0.60
C GLU A 90 -16.48 -22.25 -0.48
N ARG A 91 -17.66 -21.65 -0.69
CA ARG A 91 -18.94 -22.39 -0.64
C ARG A 91 -19.18 -23.28 -1.86
N LEU A 92 -18.57 -22.98 -3.01
CA LEU A 92 -18.65 -23.79 -4.22
C LEU A 92 -17.64 -24.94 -4.27
N ALA A 93 -16.57 -24.90 -3.44
CA ALA A 93 -15.54 -25.94 -3.39
C ALA A 93 -15.91 -27.16 -2.52
N ARG A 94 -16.98 -27.09 -1.71
CA ARG A 94 -17.33 -28.14 -0.74
C ARG A 94 -17.86 -29.48 -1.30
N PRO A 95 -18.47 -29.63 -2.49
CA PRO A 95 -18.86 -30.96 -2.96
C PRO A 95 -17.71 -31.75 -3.62
N PHE A 96 -16.54 -31.15 -3.89
CA PHE A 96 -15.44 -31.85 -4.58
C PHE A 96 -14.47 -32.62 -3.65
N ILE A 97 -14.56 -32.42 -2.33
CA ILE A 97 -13.58 -32.96 -1.37
C ILE A 97 -13.98 -34.36 -0.82
N LEU A 98 -15.20 -34.84 -1.08
CA LEU A 98 -15.69 -36.15 -0.60
C LEU A 98 -15.84 -37.23 -1.70
N ALA A 99 -15.29 -37.02 -2.89
CA ALA A 99 -15.32 -38.05 -3.93
C ALA A 99 -14.16 -39.06 -3.73
N PRO A 100 -14.43 -40.36 -3.54
CA PRO A 100 -13.41 -41.35 -3.29
C PRO A 100 -12.51 -41.56 -4.52
N LYS A 101 -11.20 -41.73 -4.29
CA LYS A 101 -10.12 -41.68 -5.30
C LYS A 101 -10.29 -42.58 -6.53
N TRP A 102 -11.12 -43.63 -6.46
CA TRP A 102 -11.44 -44.52 -7.60
C TRP A 102 -12.36 -43.88 -8.64
N ALA A 103 -13.18 -42.89 -8.26
CA ALA A 103 -14.07 -42.18 -9.18
C ALA A 103 -13.28 -41.29 -10.16
N TYR A 104 -12.18 -40.67 -9.71
CA TYR A 104 -11.31 -39.86 -10.56
C TYR A 104 -10.52 -40.68 -11.59
N GLN A 105 -10.19 -41.94 -11.28
CA GLN A 105 -9.54 -42.84 -12.24
C GLN A 105 -10.51 -43.31 -13.33
N ALA A 106 -11.77 -43.58 -12.97
CA ALA A 106 -12.80 -43.92 -13.95
C ALA A 106 -13.17 -42.71 -14.82
N ALA A 107 -13.28 -41.52 -14.23
CA ALA A 107 -13.61 -40.29 -14.96
C ALA A 107 -12.50 -39.88 -15.93
N THR A 108 -11.22 -39.98 -15.52
CA THR A 108 -10.09 -39.68 -16.41
C THR A 108 -9.98 -40.68 -17.56
N ALA A 109 -10.20 -41.97 -17.32
CA ALA A 109 -10.26 -42.97 -18.38
C ALA A 109 -11.38 -42.67 -19.39
N LEU A 110 -12.55 -42.27 -18.91
CA LEU A 110 -13.70 -41.95 -19.76
C LEU A 110 -13.46 -40.68 -20.58
N VAL A 111 -12.85 -39.64 -19.99
CA VAL A 111 -12.44 -38.41 -20.69
C VAL A 111 -11.39 -38.71 -21.76
N LEU A 112 -10.40 -39.57 -21.48
CA LEU A 112 -9.39 -39.95 -22.46
C LEU A 112 -9.97 -40.78 -23.61
N ILE A 113 -10.93 -41.66 -23.33
CA ILE A 113 -11.66 -42.41 -24.37
C ILE A 113 -12.48 -41.45 -25.24
N VAL A 114 -13.22 -40.52 -24.63
CA VAL A 114 -14.00 -39.52 -25.38
C VAL A 114 -13.09 -38.61 -26.20
N ALA A 115 -11.98 -38.13 -25.63
CA ALA A 115 -10.99 -37.31 -26.33
C ALA A 115 -10.33 -38.09 -27.49
N GLY A 116 -9.96 -39.36 -27.26
CA GLY A 116 -9.40 -40.23 -28.30
C GLY A 116 -10.37 -40.51 -29.44
N VAL A 117 -11.64 -40.80 -29.12
CA VAL A 117 -12.72 -40.97 -30.12
C VAL A 117 -12.98 -39.67 -30.86
N PHE A 118 -12.93 -38.52 -30.19
CA PHE A 118 -13.16 -37.21 -30.80
C PHE A 118 -12.03 -36.81 -31.75
N ILE A 119 -10.77 -37.01 -31.34
CA ILE A 119 -9.58 -36.77 -32.17
C ILE A 119 -9.57 -37.72 -33.37
N GLY A 120 -9.87 -39.00 -33.15
CA GLY A 120 -9.99 -39.98 -34.23
C GLY A 120 -11.09 -39.63 -35.22
N ARG A 121 -12.24 -39.12 -34.73
CA ARG A 121 -13.36 -38.71 -35.57
C ARG A 121 -13.06 -37.44 -36.39
N ILE A 122 -12.32 -36.48 -35.86
CA ILE A 122 -12.00 -35.23 -36.55
C ILE A 122 -10.95 -35.43 -37.65
N ILE A 123 -9.99 -36.32 -37.45
CA ILE A 123 -8.90 -36.53 -38.41
C ILE A 123 -9.28 -37.54 -39.52
N PHE A 124 -10.20 -38.47 -39.26
CA PHE A 124 -10.56 -39.55 -40.20
C PHE A 124 -11.98 -39.50 -40.81
N SER A 125 -12.75 -38.41 -40.65
CA SER A 125 -14.05 -38.32 -41.34
C SER A 125 -13.91 -37.77 -42.78
N PRO A 126 -14.31 -38.52 -43.83
CA PRO A 126 -14.40 -37.98 -45.18
C PRO A 126 -15.52 -36.92 -45.23
N SER A 127 -15.18 -35.76 -45.76
CA SER A 127 -16.05 -34.60 -45.89
C SER A 127 -17.26 -34.89 -46.79
N ILE A 128 -18.47 -34.87 -46.22
CA ILE A 128 -19.71 -34.67 -46.96
C ILE A 128 -20.51 -33.56 -46.26
N SER A 129 -20.74 -32.51 -47.05
CA SER A 129 -21.85 -31.54 -46.98
C SER A 129 -21.86 -30.47 -45.89
N GLU A 130 -21.48 -29.26 -46.32
CA GLU A 130 -22.41 -28.17 -46.64
C GLU A 130 -23.68 -27.99 -45.77
N ILE A 131 -23.92 -26.72 -45.41
CA ILE A 131 -25.13 -26.10 -44.84
C ILE A 131 -25.17 -26.07 -43.30
N GLN A 132 -24.57 -25.01 -42.71
CA GLN A 132 -25.36 -24.06 -41.91
C GLN A 132 -24.57 -22.78 -41.62
N ARG A 133 -24.88 -21.74 -42.41
CA ARG A 133 -24.80 -20.35 -41.97
C ARG A 133 -25.87 -20.14 -40.90
N ALA A 134 -25.47 -19.91 -39.66
CA ALA A 134 -26.26 -19.16 -38.70
C ALA A 134 -25.34 -18.59 -37.61
N SER A 135 -25.41 -17.27 -37.46
CA SER A 135 -25.09 -16.53 -36.23
C SER A 135 -23.61 -16.34 -35.87
N GLN A 136 -22.92 -15.45 -36.60
CA GLN A 136 -21.82 -14.67 -36.04
C GLN A 136 -22.32 -13.24 -35.81
N GLN A 137 -22.62 -12.91 -34.56
CA GLN A 137 -22.54 -11.53 -34.09
C GLN A 137 -21.08 -11.25 -33.71
N PRO A 138 -20.51 -10.10 -34.09
CA PRO A 138 -19.18 -9.71 -33.65
C PRO A 138 -19.28 -9.16 -32.23
N SER A 139 -18.91 -9.96 -31.23
CA SER A 139 -18.50 -9.38 -29.95
C SER A 139 -17.15 -8.69 -30.17
N LEU A 140 -17.20 -7.36 -30.18
CA LEU A 140 -16.04 -6.49 -30.18
C LEU A 140 -15.09 -6.93 -29.06
N ILE A 141 -13.94 -7.44 -29.48
CA ILE A 141 -12.81 -7.73 -28.64
C ILE A 141 -12.24 -6.38 -28.21
N THR A 142 -12.48 -5.96 -26.96
CA THR A 142 -11.62 -4.96 -26.30
C THR A 142 -10.42 -5.73 -25.71
N GLN A 143 -9.42 -6.02 -26.55
CA GLN A 143 -8.13 -6.62 -26.14
C GLN A 143 -7.12 -5.55 -25.72
N GLN A 144 -7.44 -4.75 -24.70
CA GLN A 144 -6.50 -3.73 -24.20
C GLN A 144 -6.42 -3.62 -22.65
N GLN A 145 -6.79 -4.66 -21.89
CA GLN A 145 -6.78 -4.58 -20.41
C GLN A 145 -5.82 -5.46 -19.59
N PRO A 146 -4.84 -6.24 -20.11
CA PRO A 146 -3.95 -7.00 -19.23
C PRO A 146 -2.94 -6.11 -18.46
N GLU A 147 -2.39 -5.08 -19.09
CA GLU A 147 -1.35 -4.24 -18.46
C GLU A 147 -1.89 -3.30 -17.38
N GLY A 148 -3.09 -2.74 -17.59
CA GLY A 148 -3.72 -1.84 -16.60
C GLY A 148 -4.13 -2.57 -15.32
N GLU A 149 -4.58 -3.83 -15.43
CA GLU A 149 -4.95 -4.66 -14.29
C GLU A 149 -3.72 -5.06 -13.46
N LEU A 150 -2.61 -5.42 -14.12
CA LEU A 150 -1.34 -5.73 -13.46
C LEU A 150 -0.86 -4.55 -12.60
N ILE A 151 -0.83 -3.35 -13.19
CA ILE A 151 -0.38 -2.13 -12.51
C ILE A 151 -1.26 -1.83 -11.29
N HIS A 152 -2.59 -1.92 -11.45
CA HIS A 152 -3.53 -1.69 -10.35
C HIS A 152 -3.35 -2.72 -9.21
N ARG A 153 -3.13 -3.99 -9.56
CA ARG A 153 -2.86 -5.05 -8.56
C ARG A 153 -1.55 -4.80 -7.82
N THR A 154 -0.49 -4.41 -8.54
CA THR A 154 0.79 -4.02 -7.95
C THR A 154 0.64 -2.83 -7.01
N GLN A 155 -0.16 -1.83 -7.36
CA GLN A 155 -0.42 -0.67 -6.50
C GLN A 155 -1.13 -1.06 -5.21
N ASN A 156 -2.22 -1.83 -5.31
CA ASN A 156 -2.94 -2.30 -4.14
C ASN A 156 -2.05 -3.13 -3.20
N TYR A 157 -1.16 -3.94 -3.76
CA TYR A 157 -0.14 -4.66 -2.99
C TYR A 157 0.77 -3.69 -2.22
N ILE A 158 1.35 -2.69 -2.91
CA ILE A 158 2.24 -1.70 -2.29
C ILE A 158 1.53 -0.92 -1.18
N GLU A 159 0.29 -0.50 -1.38
CA GLU A 159 -0.50 0.21 -0.37
C GLU A 159 -0.73 -0.63 0.89
N ARG A 160 -1.08 -1.90 0.73
CA ARG A 160 -1.28 -2.83 1.86
C ARG A 160 0.02 -3.11 2.58
N SER A 161 1.14 -3.26 1.86
CA SER A 161 2.46 -3.39 2.47
C SER A 161 2.82 -2.13 3.27
N LYS A 162 2.60 -0.93 2.72
CA LYS A 162 2.88 0.36 3.36
C LYS A 162 2.17 0.51 4.71
N LEU A 163 0.91 0.09 4.81
CA LEU A 163 0.14 0.17 6.05
C LEU A 163 0.79 -0.65 7.17
N ILE A 164 1.27 -1.85 6.87
CA ILE A 164 1.97 -2.71 7.84
C ILE A 164 3.29 -2.08 8.26
N LEU A 165 4.08 -1.63 7.28
CA LEU A 165 5.36 -0.98 7.53
C LEU A 165 5.19 0.26 8.42
N LEU A 166 4.13 1.04 8.19
CA LEU A 166 3.82 2.22 8.97
C LEU A 166 3.37 1.88 10.40
N ALA A 167 2.55 0.84 10.55
CA ALA A 167 2.15 0.33 11.87
C ALA A 167 3.38 -0.12 12.68
N LEU A 168 4.32 -0.82 12.04
CA LEU A 168 5.53 -1.30 12.69
C LEU A 168 6.48 -0.15 13.07
N VAL A 169 6.74 0.80 12.15
CA VAL A 169 7.66 1.92 12.40
C VAL A 169 7.15 2.82 13.53
N ASN A 170 5.85 3.09 13.55
CA ASN A 170 5.24 3.94 14.58
C ASN A 170 5.09 3.26 15.94
N PHE A 171 5.15 1.93 16.00
CA PHE A 171 5.05 1.21 17.28
C PHE A 171 6.30 1.44 18.13
N ASP A 172 6.16 2.05 19.30
CA ASP A 172 7.24 2.22 20.26
C ASP A 172 7.04 1.29 21.46
N PRO A 173 7.81 0.19 21.57
CA PRO A 173 7.65 -0.77 22.66
C PRO A 173 7.98 -0.20 24.05
N ALA A 174 8.68 0.93 24.13
CA ALA A 174 9.00 1.57 25.42
C ALA A 174 7.84 2.41 25.97
N THR A 175 6.91 2.84 25.12
CA THR A 175 5.81 3.74 25.49
C THR A 175 4.42 3.17 25.21
N GLU A 176 4.30 2.21 24.29
CA GLU A 176 3.03 1.59 23.90
C GLU A 176 2.86 0.20 24.51
N ASP A 177 1.59 -0.22 24.66
CA ASP A 177 1.23 -1.54 25.19
C ASP A 177 1.77 -2.67 24.27
N PRO A 178 2.39 -3.74 24.81
CA PRO A 178 2.75 -4.94 24.06
C PRO A 178 1.66 -5.52 23.13
N TYR A 179 0.39 -5.27 23.43
CA TYR A 179 -0.75 -5.71 22.60
C TYR A 179 -1.19 -4.70 21.52
N ALA A 180 -0.69 -3.46 21.53
CA ALA A 180 -1.12 -2.40 20.62
C ALA A 180 -0.84 -2.73 19.13
N LEU A 181 0.25 -3.42 18.84
CA LEU A 181 0.64 -3.78 17.47
C LEU A 181 -0.05 -5.07 16.95
N ASN A 182 -0.65 -5.89 17.84
CA ASN A 182 -1.20 -7.21 17.54
C ASN A 182 -0.29 -8.01 16.57
N ILE A 183 0.87 -8.44 17.07
CA ILE A 183 1.90 -9.15 16.29
C ILE A 183 1.33 -10.35 15.50
N PRO A 184 0.46 -11.22 16.07
CA PRO A 184 -0.12 -12.34 15.32
C PRO A 184 -0.90 -11.90 14.07
N TYR A 185 -1.64 -10.79 14.16
CA TYR A 185 -2.36 -10.23 13.02
C TYR A 185 -1.40 -9.71 11.95
N GLN A 186 -0.34 -8.98 12.34
CA GLN A 186 0.67 -8.47 11.39
C GLN A 186 1.41 -9.60 10.69
N GLN A 187 1.74 -10.69 11.40
CA GLN A 187 2.37 -11.88 10.82
C GLN A 187 1.47 -12.54 9.78
N GLN A 188 0.18 -12.73 10.09
CA GLN A 188 -0.77 -13.35 9.17
C GLN A 188 -0.92 -12.50 7.89
N LEU A 189 -1.08 -11.19 8.04
CA LEU A 189 -1.20 -10.29 6.91
C LEU A 189 0.08 -10.27 6.06
N SER A 190 1.25 -10.27 6.71
CA SER A 190 2.54 -10.33 6.03
C SER A 190 2.74 -11.64 5.25
N ARG A 191 2.33 -12.79 5.80
CA ARG A 191 2.35 -14.08 5.09
C ARG A 191 1.51 -14.07 3.82
N ASN A 192 0.32 -13.47 3.89
CA ASN A 192 -0.55 -13.34 2.72
C ASN A 192 0.09 -12.46 1.63
N LEU A 193 0.71 -11.35 2.03
CA LEU A 193 1.38 -10.46 1.09
C LEU A 193 2.64 -11.11 0.48
N VAL A 194 3.43 -11.86 1.25
CA VAL A 194 4.58 -12.61 0.70
C VAL A 194 4.14 -13.58 -0.41
N GLN A 195 3.00 -14.26 -0.24
CA GLN A 195 2.45 -15.13 -1.28
C GLN A 195 2.07 -14.33 -2.54
N GLU A 196 1.41 -13.19 -2.38
CA GLU A 196 1.01 -12.29 -3.47
C GLU A 196 2.22 -11.68 -4.21
N ALA A 197 3.30 -11.36 -3.48
CA ALA A 197 4.55 -10.88 -4.05
C ALA A 197 5.15 -11.89 -5.04
N SER A 198 5.13 -13.18 -4.68
CA SER A 198 5.68 -14.24 -5.53
C SER A 198 4.96 -14.38 -6.87
N THR A 199 3.65 -14.06 -6.91
CA THR A 199 2.87 -14.04 -8.16
C THR A 199 3.13 -12.77 -8.95
N LEU A 200 3.10 -11.61 -8.29
CA LEU A 200 3.30 -10.31 -8.94
C LEU A 200 4.68 -10.18 -9.59
N LYS A 201 5.73 -10.70 -8.94
CA LYS A 201 7.08 -10.68 -9.51
C LYS A 201 7.18 -11.44 -10.83
N LYS A 202 6.51 -12.59 -10.94
CA LYS A 202 6.50 -13.38 -12.18
C LYS A 202 5.81 -12.60 -13.30
N ASP A 203 4.64 -12.05 -13.00
CA ASP A 203 3.84 -11.31 -13.98
C ASP A 203 4.54 -9.99 -14.42
N LEU A 204 5.28 -9.34 -13.51
CA LEU A 204 6.08 -8.14 -13.81
C LEU A 204 7.36 -8.43 -14.59
N ALA A 205 7.99 -9.58 -14.34
CA ALA A 205 9.16 -10.03 -15.10
C ALA A 205 8.79 -10.30 -16.56
N GLU A 206 7.59 -10.85 -16.81
CA GLU A 206 7.04 -11.04 -18.16
C GLU A 206 6.69 -9.70 -18.86
N SER A 207 6.38 -8.66 -18.08
CA SER A 207 5.96 -7.34 -18.57
C SER A 207 7.12 -6.31 -18.66
N ASP A 208 8.38 -6.74 -18.50
CA ASP A 208 9.63 -5.91 -18.47
C ASP A 208 9.59 -4.72 -17.47
N GLN A 209 8.78 -4.82 -16.40
CA GLN A 209 8.64 -3.77 -15.38
C GLN A 209 9.66 -3.90 -14.23
N ARG A 210 10.95 -3.96 -14.58
CA ARG A 210 12.06 -4.32 -13.66
C ARG A 210 12.11 -3.53 -12.35
N ARG A 211 11.77 -2.23 -12.39
CA ARG A 211 11.78 -1.38 -11.18
C ARG A 211 10.69 -1.76 -10.18
N LEU A 212 9.49 -2.09 -10.68
CA LEU A 212 8.39 -2.51 -9.83
C LEU A 212 8.66 -3.92 -9.29
N GLU A 213 9.25 -4.79 -10.11
CA GLU A 213 9.72 -6.11 -9.68
C GLU A 213 10.73 -6.00 -8.53
N GLU A 214 11.72 -5.11 -8.64
CA GLU A 214 12.73 -4.85 -7.60
C GLU A 214 12.10 -4.35 -6.30
N LEU A 215 11.19 -3.38 -6.38
CA LEU A 215 10.44 -2.89 -5.22
C LEU A 215 9.64 -4.01 -4.54
N ILE A 216 8.93 -4.83 -5.32
CA ILE A 216 8.17 -5.96 -4.74
C ILE A 216 9.11 -6.99 -4.12
N ALA A 217 10.27 -7.26 -4.71
CA ALA A 217 11.27 -8.16 -4.13
C ALA A 217 11.80 -7.64 -2.79
N ASN A 218 12.06 -6.34 -2.68
CA ASN A 218 12.47 -5.73 -1.43
C ASN A 218 11.36 -5.79 -0.37
N LEU A 219 10.12 -5.49 -0.75
CA LEU A 219 8.96 -5.61 0.13
C LEU A 219 8.75 -7.05 0.60
N GLU A 220 8.87 -8.03 -0.29
CA GLU A 220 8.77 -9.46 0.02
C GLU A 220 9.77 -9.87 1.12
N MET A 221 11.02 -9.40 1.02
CA MET A 221 12.05 -9.69 2.00
C MET A 221 11.68 -9.18 3.40
N ILE A 222 11.22 -7.93 3.51
CA ILE A 222 10.83 -7.33 4.79
C ILE A 222 9.57 -7.99 5.34
N LEU A 223 8.56 -8.22 4.50
CA LEU A 223 7.33 -8.89 4.92
C LEU A 223 7.59 -10.33 5.38
N LEU A 224 8.59 -11.01 4.80
CA LEU A 224 9.02 -12.31 5.28
C LEU A 224 9.68 -12.24 6.66
N GLN A 225 10.43 -11.18 6.96
CA GLN A 225 10.96 -10.94 8.30
C GLN A 225 9.84 -10.69 9.31
N ILE A 226 8.87 -9.84 8.96
CA ILE A 226 7.69 -9.55 9.80
C ILE A 226 6.86 -10.82 10.05
N ALA A 227 6.68 -11.64 9.03
CA ALA A 227 5.96 -12.92 9.13
C ALA A 227 6.60 -13.92 10.11
N ASN A 228 7.89 -13.77 10.39
CA ASN A 228 8.70 -14.67 11.22
C ASN A 228 9.14 -14.06 12.56
N LEU A 229 8.61 -12.88 12.95
CA LEU A 229 8.84 -12.33 14.30
C LEU A 229 8.37 -13.35 15.36
N GLU A 230 9.09 -13.51 16.46
CA GLU A 230 8.70 -14.42 17.54
C GLU A 230 7.87 -13.67 18.60
N TYR A 231 6.85 -14.31 19.18
CA TYR A 231 5.86 -13.64 20.04
C TYR A 231 6.38 -13.30 21.46
N GLU A 232 7.49 -13.90 21.92
CA GLU A 232 7.82 -13.90 23.36
C GLU A 232 9.02 -13.05 23.82
N ASN A 233 9.81 -12.39 22.97
CA ASN A 233 10.89 -11.50 23.45
C ASN A 233 11.53 -10.57 22.39
N ASP A 234 10.77 -10.16 21.37
CA ASP A 234 11.37 -9.80 20.08
C ASP A 234 11.52 -8.30 19.82
N PHE A 235 11.67 -7.50 20.88
CA PHE A 235 11.97 -6.06 20.75
C PHE A 235 13.21 -5.85 19.86
N GLU A 236 14.23 -6.68 20.07
CA GLU A 236 15.46 -6.66 19.27
C GLU A 236 15.17 -6.97 17.80
N SER A 237 14.31 -7.95 17.48
CA SER A 237 13.98 -8.25 16.09
C SER A 237 13.05 -7.23 15.43
N ILE A 238 12.12 -6.62 16.18
CA ILE A 238 11.33 -5.49 15.68
C ILE A 238 12.27 -4.33 15.31
N GLU A 239 13.25 -4.04 16.15
CA GLU A 239 14.24 -2.99 15.89
C GLU A 239 15.19 -3.34 14.73
N LEU A 240 15.59 -4.61 14.60
CA LEU A 240 16.35 -5.10 13.44
C LEU A 240 15.55 -4.98 12.13
N VAL A 241 14.24 -5.25 12.15
CA VAL A 241 13.37 -5.05 10.98
C VAL A 241 13.26 -3.56 10.65
N LYS A 242 13.06 -2.69 11.65
CA LYS A 242 13.05 -1.24 11.44
C LYS A 242 14.37 -0.74 10.83
N GLU A 243 15.51 -1.17 11.37
CA GLU A 243 16.81 -0.80 10.85
C GLU A 243 17.03 -1.34 9.43
N GLY A 244 16.58 -2.56 9.14
CA GLY A 244 16.59 -3.14 7.80
C GLY A 244 15.79 -2.33 6.79
N MET A 245 14.59 -1.89 7.17
CA MET A 245 13.72 -1.04 6.35
C MET A 245 14.35 0.32 6.06
N ASP A 246 14.96 0.95 7.08
CA ASP A 246 15.62 2.25 6.95
C ASP A 246 16.87 2.17 6.05
N ARG A 247 17.70 1.12 6.23
CA ARG A 247 18.89 0.88 5.38
C ARG A 247 18.53 0.67 3.93
N GLN A 248 17.43 -0.03 3.66
CA GLN A 248 16.95 -0.29 2.29
C GLN A 248 16.17 0.90 1.70
N GLY A 249 15.83 1.92 2.50
CA GLY A 249 15.16 3.13 2.02
C GLY A 249 13.75 2.89 1.47
N ILE A 250 13.06 1.84 1.92
CA ILE A 250 11.85 1.32 1.27
C ILE A 250 10.68 2.32 1.32
N LEU A 251 10.51 3.03 2.44
CA LEU A 251 9.48 4.07 2.53
C LEU A 251 9.73 5.21 1.54
N MET A 252 11.01 5.55 1.27
CA MET A 252 11.36 6.53 0.25
C MET A 252 11.05 5.99 -1.15
N GLU A 253 11.38 4.74 -1.44
CA GLU A 253 11.13 4.11 -2.74
C GLU A 253 9.63 4.02 -3.06
N ILE A 254 8.79 3.68 -2.07
CA ILE A 254 7.33 3.72 -2.15
C ILE A 254 6.87 5.15 -2.49
N ASN A 255 7.30 6.15 -1.71
CA ASN A 255 6.89 7.54 -1.92
C ASN A 255 7.31 8.08 -3.30
N LEU A 256 8.49 7.71 -3.79
CA LEU A 256 8.97 8.09 -5.13
C LEU A 256 8.14 7.45 -6.24
N THR A 257 7.71 6.20 -6.04
CA THR A 257 6.85 5.48 -6.99
C THR A 257 5.46 6.11 -7.07
N GLU A 258 4.86 6.46 -5.92
CA GLU A 258 3.57 7.16 -5.83
C GLU A 258 3.61 8.55 -6.50
N LEU A 259 4.66 9.34 -6.20
CA LEU A 259 4.82 10.68 -6.77
C LEU A 259 4.83 10.63 -8.30
N ARG A 260 5.57 9.69 -8.89
CA ARG A 260 5.62 9.53 -10.35
C ARG A 260 4.26 9.17 -10.95
N HIS A 261 3.53 8.26 -10.31
CA HIS A 261 2.19 7.89 -10.77
C HIS A 261 1.25 9.11 -10.79
N SER A 262 1.30 9.94 -9.74
CA SER A 262 0.51 11.17 -9.66
C SER A 262 0.85 12.19 -10.77
N PHE A 263 2.11 12.21 -11.24
CA PHE A 263 2.50 13.03 -12.39
C PHE A 263 2.00 12.46 -13.72
N GLN A 264 1.98 11.13 -13.86
CA GLN A 264 1.51 10.46 -15.06
C GLN A 264 0.00 10.63 -15.26
N GLU A 265 -0.81 10.41 -14.22
CA GLU A 265 -2.26 10.67 -14.23
C GLU A 265 -2.61 12.14 -14.53
N ARG A 266 -1.82 13.09 -13.99
CA ARG A 266 -1.98 14.53 -14.29
C ARG A 266 -1.60 14.88 -15.72
N SER A 267 -0.68 14.15 -16.34
CA SER A 267 -0.29 14.39 -17.74
C SER A 267 -1.35 13.87 -18.72
N GLU A 268 -1.93 12.71 -18.44
CA GLU A 268 -3.00 12.11 -19.25
C GLU A 268 -4.30 12.92 -19.17
N SER A 269 -4.68 13.37 -17.98
CA SER A 269 -5.86 14.24 -17.78
C SER A 269 -5.73 15.64 -18.41
N ARG A 270 -4.51 16.12 -18.66
CA ARG A 270 -4.25 17.39 -19.38
C ARG A 270 -4.34 17.21 -20.89
N SER A 271 -3.91 16.07 -21.42
CA SER A 271 -3.97 15.73 -22.85
C SER A 271 -5.43 15.60 -23.35
N LEU A 272 -6.32 15.05 -22.54
CA LEU A 272 -7.75 14.91 -22.85
C LEU A 272 -8.56 16.21 -22.85
N LYS A 273 -7.98 17.35 -22.41
CA LYS A 273 -8.68 18.65 -22.28
C LYS A 273 -8.28 19.71 -23.30
N GLN A 274 -7.43 19.41 -24.27
CA GLN A 274 -7.02 20.39 -25.28
C GLN A 274 -8.04 20.46 -26.44
N PRO A 275 -8.76 21.58 -26.64
CA PRO A 275 -9.66 21.72 -27.78
C PRO A 275 -8.81 21.89 -29.04
N SER A 276 -9.03 21.02 -30.02
CA SER A 276 -8.53 21.14 -31.39
C SER A 276 -8.91 22.53 -31.96
N THR A 277 -7.99 23.48 -31.90
CA THR A 277 -8.08 24.74 -32.63
C THR A 277 -7.49 24.51 -34.01
N LYS A 278 -8.36 24.21 -34.99
CA LYS A 278 -7.97 24.29 -36.40
C LYS A 278 -7.77 25.76 -36.76
N PRO A 279 -6.69 26.13 -37.46
CA PRO A 279 -6.53 27.48 -37.97
C PRO A 279 -7.51 27.70 -39.12
N GLN A 280 -8.42 28.67 -38.99
CA GLN A 280 -9.18 29.20 -40.12
C GLN A 280 -8.25 30.13 -40.90
N THR A 281 -7.86 29.69 -42.09
CA THR A 281 -7.21 30.51 -43.13
C THR A 281 -8.22 31.53 -43.66
N PHE A 282 -7.84 32.81 -43.64
CA PHE A 282 -8.43 33.88 -44.46
C PHE A 282 -7.52 34.15 -45.66
#